data_AF-A0A099PCR1-F1
#
_entry.id   AF-A0A099PCR1-F1
#
_cell.length_a   1.000
_cell.length_b   1.000
_cell.length_c   1.000
_cell.angle_alpha   90.00
_cell.angle_beta   90.00
_cell.angle_gamma   90.00
#
_symmetry.space_group_name_H-M   'P 1'
#
loop_
_entity.id
_entity.type
_entity.pdbx_description
1 polymer ?
#
loop_
_entity_poly.entity_id
_entity_poly.type
_entity_poly.pdbx_seq_one_letter_code
_entity_poly.pdbx_strand_id
1 'polypeptide(L)'
;MPQGFFELKRPLTLNGLSTELDHLAQSLQQADPAVPEVSDRNTVFAEWQARKQAGLEAMQQWNKGKQLSDSGKTLFPLDRHGVQEVISKAHLVMAHRRHEGEEKQAPDAHQVTAVKTSAADKPAEINRTAQAPEKTDASDSDQKNINDYCGHLPDQDLSEPSGLRRVRFNMDSSLLPWVVLAVKTGRQSKQAQQVSGLPGVLIYLPEIDCFYCDLDADLLLHMARARFGLDELFLSTLEPSVPLLEETSRHIIADQLLWKLALLTSRGRIPETIDLHKPVQLLRKPDFTVFDLTPHARTLAELWFSKRLSPRQMLSELAVPQRYVFTFLVAADAVGFFNP
;
A
#
# COMPACT_ATOMS: atom_id res chain seq x y z
N MET A 1 -36.79 -8.46 -40.09
CA MET A 1 -36.43 -9.67 -39.33
C MET A 1 -34.92 -9.77 -39.26
N PRO A 2 -34.30 -9.84 -38.07
CA PRO A 2 -32.85 -10.03 -37.96
C PRO A 2 -32.47 -11.41 -38.54
N GLN A 3 -31.37 -11.44 -39.31
CA GLN A 3 -30.84 -12.67 -39.92
C GLN A 3 -30.49 -13.67 -38.82
N GLY A 4 -30.99 -14.91 -38.93
CA GLY A 4 -30.65 -16.02 -38.02
C GLY A 4 -31.79 -16.58 -37.17
N PHE A 5 -33.03 -16.06 -37.28
CA PHE A 5 -34.18 -16.61 -36.55
C PHE A 5 -35.12 -17.40 -37.46
N PHE A 6 -35.38 -18.67 -37.11
CA PHE A 6 -36.37 -19.52 -37.75
C PHE A 6 -37.72 -19.38 -37.03
N GLU A 7 -38.80 -19.07 -37.78
CA GLU A 7 -40.14 -18.96 -37.21
C GLU A 7 -40.78 -20.34 -37.02
N LEU A 8 -41.03 -20.72 -35.77
CA LEU A 8 -41.77 -21.94 -35.43
C LEU A 8 -43.27 -21.74 -35.67
N LYS A 9 -43.85 -22.49 -36.61
CA LYS A 9 -45.30 -22.44 -36.89
C LYS A 9 -46.10 -23.21 -35.83
N ARG A 10 -47.16 -22.58 -35.31
CA ARG A 10 -48.10 -23.20 -34.35
C ARG A 10 -49.13 -24.08 -35.08
N PRO A 11 -49.63 -25.17 -34.46
CA PRO A 11 -49.31 -25.66 -33.11
C PRO A 11 -47.97 -26.39 -33.04
N LEU A 12 -47.23 -26.18 -31.94
CA LEU A 12 -45.94 -26.80 -31.67
C LEU A 12 -46.15 -28.30 -31.38
N THR A 13 -46.07 -29.12 -32.41
CA THR A 13 -46.08 -30.59 -32.28
C THR A 13 -44.65 -31.09 -32.05
N LEU A 14 -44.49 -32.16 -31.28
CA LEU A 14 -43.20 -32.74 -30.93
C LEU A 14 -42.39 -33.13 -32.18
N ASN A 15 -43.08 -33.63 -33.22
CA ASN A 15 -42.49 -33.95 -34.51
C ASN A 15 -42.05 -32.71 -35.30
N GLY A 16 -42.76 -31.58 -35.16
CA GLY A 16 -42.36 -30.33 -35.82
C GLY A 16 -41.11 -29.70 -35.20
N LEU A 17 -40.91 -29.90 -33.90
CA LEU A 17 -39.69 -29.48 -33.21
C LEU A 17 -38.49 -30.35 -33.56
N SER A 18 -38.67 -31.67 -33.71
CA SER A 18 -37.58 -32.56 -34.11
C SER A 18 -37.10 -32.26 -35.53
N THR A 19 -38.01 -32.00 -36.47
CA THR A 19 -37.64 -31.68 -37.86
C THR A 19 -36.86 -30.36 -37.98
N GLU A 20 -37.21 -29.35 -37.17
CA GLU A 20 -36.49 -28.06 -37.17
C GLU A 20 -35.12 -28.17 -36.49
N LEU A 21 -35.00 -29.00 -35.45
CA LEU A 21 -33.71 -29.32 -34.82
C LEU A 21 -32.77 -30.05 -35.79
N ASP A 22 -33.30 -31.01 -36.55
CA ASP A 22 -32.50 -31.75 -37.56
C ASP A 22 -32.05 -30.81 -38.70
N HIS A 23 -32.90 -29.88 -39.11
CA HIS A 23 -32.57 -28.88 -40.12
C HIS A 23 -31.49 -27.88 -39.62
N LEU A 24 -31.58 -27.44 -38.36
CA LEU A 24 -30.53 -26.63 -37.71
C LEU A 24 -29.21 -27.40 -37.58
N ALA A 25 -29.25 -28.68 -37.22
CA ALA A 25 -28.06 -29.52 -37.12
C ALA A 25 -27.35 -29.68 -38.47
N GLN A 26 -28.11 -29.86 -39.56
CA GLN A 26 -27.57 -29.92 -40.92
C GLN A 26 -27.02 -28.55 -41.38
N SER A 27 -27.69 -27.45 -41.04
CA SER A 27 -27.22 -26.10 -41.37
C SER A 27 -25.91 -25.74 -40.64
N LEU A 28 -25.72 -26.23 -39.41
CA LEU A 28 -24.47 -26.05 -38.66
C LEU A 28 -23.33 -26.92 -39.20
N GLN A 29 -23.65 -28.06 -39.83
CA GLN A 29 -22.67 -28.96 -40.44
C GLN A 29 -22.21 -28.51 -41.84
N GLN A 30 -23.00 -27.69 -42.54
CA GLN A 30 -22.68 -27.18 -43.89
C GLN A 30 -21.95 -25.83 -43.90
N ALA A 31 -21.64 -25.25 -42.74
CA ALA A 31 -20.83 -24.04 -42.66
C ALA A 31 -19.34 -24.38 -42.85
N ASP A 32 -18.90 -24.42 -44.10
CA ASP A 32 -17.47 -24.51 -44.46
C ASP A 32 -16.70 -23.22 -44.05
N PRO A 33 -15.40 -23.31 -43.72
CA PRO A 33 -14.65 -22.27 -43.05
C PRO A 33 -14.02 -21.30 -44.04
N ALA A 34 -14.68 -20.17 -44.29
CA ALA A 34 -14.01 -18.99 -44.85
C ALA A 34 -13.41 -18.18 -43.69
N VAL A 35 -12.22 -18.59 -43.23
CA VAL A 35 -11.42 -17.87 -42.24
C VAL A 35 -10.56 -16.83 -42.98
N PRO A 36 -10.68 -15.52 -42.69
CA PRO A 36 -9.63 -14.57 -43.03
C PRO A 36 -8.43 -14.80 -42.10
N GLU A 37 -7.22 -14.79 -42.66
CA GLU A 37 -5.94 -15.08 -42.02
C GLU A 37 -5.82 -14.49 -40.60
N VAL A 38 -5.99 -15.38 -39.61
CA VAL A 38 -5.64 -15.12 -38.21
C VAL A 38 -4.18 -15.56 -38.07
N SER A 39 -3.30 -14.61 -37.80
CA SER A 39 -1.93 -14.87 -37.35
C SER A 39 -1.91 -16.03 -36.36
N ASP A 40 -1.20 -17.09 -36.75
CA ASP A 40 -1.18 -18.38 -36.08
C ASP A 40 -1.00 -18.19 -34.57
N ARG A 41 -1.96 -18.66 -33.76
CA ARG A 41 -1.88 -18.54 -32.29
C ARG A 41 -0.57 -19.14 -31.74
N ASN A 42 -0.01 -20.12 -32.46
CA ASN A 42 1.28 -20.72 -32.18
C ASN A 42 2.47 -19.82 -32.54
N THR A 43 2.38 -19.01 -33.61
CA THR A 43 3.42 -18.03 -33.95
C THR A 43 3.40 -16.85 -32.99
N VAL A 44 2.22 -16.36 -32.60
CA VAL A 44 2.07 -15.32 -31.58
C VAL A 44 2.60 -15.78 -30.22
N PHE A 45 2.34 -17.03 -29.85
CA PHE A 45 2.88 -17.61 -28.61
C PHE A 45 4.41 -17.82 -28.68
N ALA A 46 4.94 -18.24 -29.84
CA ALA A 46 6.38 -18.37 -30.06
C ALA A 46 7.10 -17.02 -30.03
N GLU A 47 6.53 -15.97 -30.63
CA GLU A 47 7.06 -14.60 -30.56
C GLU A 47 7.05 -14.06 -29.13
N TRP A 48 6.01 -14.38 -28.36
CA TRP A 48 5.94 -14.00 -26.95
C TRP A 48 7.01 -14.73 -26.11
N GLN A 49 7.22 -16.03 -26.32
CA GLN A 49 8.29 -16.78 -25.65
C GLN A 49 9.68 -16.25 -26.02
N ALA A 50 9.92 -15.95 -27.29
CA ALA A 50 11.16 -15.36 -27.77
C ALA A 50 11.42 -13.98 -27.14
N ARG A 51 10.39 -13.12 -27.04
CA ARG A 51 10.50 -11.83 -26.34
C ARG A 51 10.81 -11.99 -24.85
N LYS A 52 10.20 -12.96 -24.18
CA LYS A 52 10.44 -13.22 -22.76
C LYS A 52 11.87 -13.70 -22.50
N GLN A 53 12.39 -14.57 -23.37
CA GLN A 53 13.78 -15.05 -23.29
C GLN A 53 14.78 -13.94 -23.61
N ALA A 54 14.55 -13.14 -24.65
CA ALA A 54 15.39 -11.99 -24.98
C ALA A 54 15.45 -10.95 -23.83
N GLY A 55 14.34 -10.74 -23.12
CA GLY A 55 14.31 -9.87 -21.92
C GLY A 55 15.14 -10.42 -20.76
N LEU A 56 15.08 -11.74 -20.52
CA LEU A 56 15.90 -12.41 -19.50
C LEU A 56 17.39 -12.38 -19.85
N GLU A 57 17.74 -12.59 -21.12
CA GLU A 57 19.12 -12.50 -21.61
C GLU A 57 19.68 -11.08 -21.51
N ALA A 58 18.87 -10.06 -21.87
CA ALA A 58 19.23 -8.66 -21.69
C ALA A 58 19.47 -8.32 -20.21
N MET A 59 18.64 -8.83 -19.28
CA MET A 59 18.87 -8.68 -17.84
C MET A 59 20.15 -9.38 -17.37
N GLN A 60 20.46 -10.57 -17.89
CA GLN A 60 21.69 -11.28 -17.57
C GLN A 60 22.94 -10.56 -18.12
N GLN A 61 22.87 -10.02 -19.34
CA GLN A 61 23.94 -9.21 -19.92
C GLN A 61 24.16 -7.91 -19.14
N TRP A 62 23.08 -7.25 -18.71
CA TRP A 62 23.15 -6.07 -17.86
C TRP A 62 23.79 -6.39 -16.50
N ASN A 63 23.44 -7.52 -15.88
CA ASN A 63 24.05 -7.98 -14.63
C ASN A 63 25.53 -8.36 -14.80
N LYS A 64 25.91 -8.99 -15.92
CA LYS A 64 27.32 -9.25 -16.26
C LYS A 64 28.11 -7.95 -16.46
N GLY A 65 27.51 -6.95 -17.11
CA GLY A 65 28.09 -5.61 -17.25
C GLY A 65 28.30 -4.90 -15.92
N LYS A 66 27.38 -5.10 -14.96
CA LYS A 66 27.54 -4.61 -13.57
C LYS A 66 28.69 -5.31 -12.84
N GLN A 67 28.87 -6.62 -13.01
CA GLN A 67 30.00 -7.34 -12.40
C GLN A 67 31.37 -6.91 -12.96
N LEU A 68 31.44 -6.60 -14.26
CA LEU A 68 32.64 -6.01 -14.88
C LEU A 68 32.95 -4.60 -14.34
N SER A 69 31.93 -3.81 -13.95
CA SER A 69 32.12 -2.51 -13.30
C SER A 69 32.56 -2.59 -11.83
N ASP A 70 32.28 -3.71 -11.14
CA ASP A 70 32.77 -3.96 -9.78
C ASP A 70 34.22 -4.43 -9.76
N SER A 71 34.74 -4.99 -10.86
CA SER A 71 36.19 -5.25 -11.02
C SER A 71 37.04 -3.97 -11.09
N GLY A 72 36.42 -2.81 -11.36
CA GLY A 72 37.08 -1.50 -11.28
C GLY A 72 37.19 -0.91 -9.87
N LYS A 73 36.56 -1.53 -8.85
CA LYS A 73 36.58 -1.03 -7.46
C LYS A 73 37.71 -1.61 -6.60
N THR A 74 38.60 -2.42 -7.16
CA THR A 74 39.74 -3.01 -6.43
C THR A 74 41.06 -2.28 -6.66
N LEU A 75 41.04 -0.94 -6.79
CA LEU A 75 42.27 -0.14 -6.91
C LEU A 75 42.63 0.67 -5.66
N PHE A 76 41.80 0.66 -4.62
CA PHE A 76 42.16 1.21 -3.31
C PHE A 76 41.54 0.37 -2.19
N PRO A 77 42.32 -0.43 -1.45
CA PRO A 77 41.83 -1.01 -0.21
C PRO A 77 41.70 0.14 0.80
N LEU A 78 40.47 0.61 1.03
CA LEU A 78 40.18 1.53 2.12
C LEU A 78 40.27 0.74 3.42
N ASP A 79 41.39 0.93 4.12
CA ASP A 79 41.57 0.47 5.48
C ASP A 79 40.50 1.13 6.38
N ARG A 80 39.53 0.33 6.83
CA ARG A 80 38.34 0.80 7.55
C ARG A 80 38.70 1.50 8.86
N HIS A 81 39.91 1.30 9.39
CA HIS A 81 40.36 1.94 10.62
C HIS A 81 40.85 3.38 10.39
N GLY A 82 41.46 3.70 9.25
CA GLY A 82 41.92 5.07 8.96
C GLY A 82 40.78 6.06 8.73
N VAL A 83 39.70 5.63 8.07
CA VAL A 83 38.55 6.50 7.78
C VAL A 83 37.81 6.89 9.07
N GLN A 84 37.72 5.97 10.02
CA GLN A 84 37.06 6.20 11.31
C GLN A 84 37.90 7.11 12.23
N GLU A 85 39.23 7.09 12.08
CA GLU A 85 40.15 8.00 12.76
C GLU A 85 40.08 9.43 12.21
N VAL A 86 39.90 9.59 10.89
CA VAL A 86 39.72 10.90 10.25
C VAL A 86 38.37 11.51 10.62
N ILE A 87 37.29 10.70 10.66
CA ILE A 87 35.96 11.16 11.06
C ILE A 87 35.94 11.57 12.55
N SER A 88 36.62 10.83 13.42
CA SER A 88 36.71 11.17 14.85
C SER A 88 37.58 12.41 15.11
N LYS A 89 38.71 12.57 14.41
CA LYS A 89 39.52 13.80 14.45
C LYS A 89 38.76 15.02 13.92
N ALA A 90 37.97 14.88 12.87
CA ALA A 90 37.13 15.96 12.34
C ALA A 90 36.05 16.40 13.35
N HIS A 91 35.39 15.46 14.03
CA HIS A 91 34.44 15.77 15.10
C HIS A 91 35.10 16.46 16.29
N LEU A 92 36.33 16.06 16.66
CA LEU A 92 37.07 16.69 17.75
C LEU A 92 37.45 18.15 17.42
N VAL A 93 37.90 18.42 16.19
CA VAL A 93 38.23 19.78 15.72
C VAL A 93 36.99 20.67 15.66
N MET A 94 35.83 20.11 15.31
CA MET A 94 34.55 20.82 15.30
C MET A 94 34.03 21.10 16.72
N ALA A 95 34.30 20.23 17.69
CA ALA A 95 33.95 20.44 19.10
C ALA A 95 34.83 21.51 19.76
N HIS A 96 36.14 21.52 19.48
CA HIS A 96 37.05 22.57 19.98
C HIS A 96 36.70 23.96 19.42
N ARG A 97 36.31 24.06 18.14
CA ARG A 97 35.84 25.32 17.55
C ARG A 97 34.52 25.85 18.12
N ARG A 98 33.69 24.99 18.72
CA ARG A 98 32.46 25.41 19.41
C ARG A 98 32.75 25.93 20.82
N HIS A 99 33.70 25.33 21.53
CA HIS A 99 34.09 25.77 22.87
C HIS A 99 34.93 27.05 22.90
N GLU A 100 35.73 27.36 21.86
CA GLU A 100 36.45 28.63 21.77
C GLU A 100 35.55 29.86 21.50
N GLY A 101 34.27 29.65 21.15
CA GLY A 101 33.29 30.72 20.90
C GLY A 101 32.44 31.11 22.13
N GLU A 102 32.44 30.32 23.20
CA GLU A 102 31.53 30.50 24.34
C GLU A 102 32.20 30.99 25.64
N GLU A 103 33.52 31.21 25.66
CA GLU A 103 34.27 31.56 26.89
C GLU A 103 34.71 33.04 27.02
N LYS A 104 34.06 33.98 26.33
CA LYS A 104 34.20 35.42 26.64
C LYS A 104 32.85 36.14 26.70
N GLN A 105 32.28 36.18 27.91
CA GLN A 105 31.84 37.38 28.65
C GLN A 105 30.53 37.17 29.44
N ALA A 106 30.65 37.22 30.77
CA ALA A 106 29.76 37.94 31.70
C ALA A 106 30.28 37.77 33.15
N PRO A 107 29.88 38.60 34.13
CA PRO A 107 29.42 40.00 34.08
C PRO A 107 30.11 40.89 35.15
N ASP A 108 30.03 42.23 35.03
CA ASP A 108 29.58 43.04 36.19
C ASP A 108 29.17 44.50 35.85
N ALA A 109 28.10 44.91 36.53
CA ALA A 109 27.76 46.24 37.06
C ALA A 109 27.82 47.53 36.19
N HIS A 110 26.64 48.09 35.90
CA HIS A 110 26.10 49.39 36.39
C HIS A 110 25.16 50.07 35.38
N GLN A 111 23.95 50.38 35.86
CA GLN A 111 23.01 51.33 35.26
C GLN A 111 23.54 52.76 35.44
N VAL A 112 23.28 53.65 34.47
CA VAL A 112 22.69 55.00 34.64
C VAL A 112 22.53 55.67 33.25
N THR A 113 21.26 55.93 32.92
CA THR A 113 20.62 56.99 32.10
C THR A 113 21.30 57.70 30.92
N ALA A 114 20.48 57.84 29.86
CA ALA A 114 20.09 59.08 29.14
C ALA A 114 20.69 59.43 27.75
N VAL A 115 19.77 59.36 26.76
CA VAL A 115 19.34 60.45 25.84
C VAL A 115 20.19 60.81 24.61
N LYS A 116 19.59 60.54 23.43
CA LYS A 116 19.53 61.27 22.13
C LYS A 116 20.87 61.56 21.39
N THR A 117 21.01 61.47 20.07
CA THR A 117 20.12 61.87 18.95
C THR A 117 20.76 61.43 17.61
N SER A 118 19.93 61.17 16.58
CA SER A 118 20.10 61.57 15.15
C SER A 118 21.26 60.94 14.34
N ALA A 119 21.20 60.62 13.04
CA ALA A 119 20.17 60.44 12.00
C ALA A 119 20.91 59.99 10.71
N ALA A 120 20.17 59.37 9.77
CA ALA A 120 20.44 59.23 8.32
C ALA A 120 21.69 58.42 7.91
N ASP A 121 21.74 57.66 6.81
CA ASP A 121 20.95 57.66 5.58
C ASP A 121 21.11 56.31 4.83
N LYS A 122 20.11 55.92 4.04
CA LYS A 122 20.14 54.86 3.01
C LYS A 122 20.54 55.49 1.66
N PRO A 123 21.06 54.78 0.63
CA PRO A 123 20.30 53.78 -0.17
C PRO A 123 21.16 52.57 -0.66
N ALA A 124 20.65 51.33 -0.69
CA ALA A 124 19.86 50.68 -1.74
C ALA A 124 20.57 50.52 -3.11
N GLU A 125 21.12 49.33 -3.35
CA GLU A 125 21.22 48.71 -4.69
C GLU A 125 20.72 47.27 -4.63
N ILE A 126 19.77 46.96 -5.51
CA ILE A 126 19.11 45.67 -5.70
C ILE A 126 19.75 45.02 -6.93
N ASN A 127 20.16 43.75 -6.84
CA ASN A 127 19.87 42.79 -7.91
C ASN A 127 20.11 41.32 -7.52
N ARG A 128 18.98 40.59 -7.53
CA ARG A 128 18.75 39.22 -8.07
C ARG A 128 19.25 38.02 -7.27
N THR A 129 18.43 37.64 -6.29
CA THR A 129 18.22 36.27 -5.86
C THR A 129 17.61 35.42 -6.99
N ALA A 130 18.36 34.45 -7.49
CA ALA A 130 17.81 33.24 -8.06
C ALA A 130 17.74 32.19 -6.93
N GLN A 131 16.61 32.13 -6.23
CA GLN A 131 16.33 31.05 -5.28
C GLN A 131 15.88 29.82 -6.07
N ALA A 132 16.73 28.79 -6.07
CA ALA A 132 16.32 27.42 -6.33
C ALA A 132 15.51 26.91 -5.12
N PRO A 133 14.41 26.18 -5.31
CA PRO A 133 13.54 25.76 -4.21
C PRO A 133 14.22 24.69 -3.35
N GLU A 134 14.18 24.90 -2.03
CA GLU A 134 14.51 23.92 -1.00
C GLU A 134 13.69 22.63 -1.20
N LYS A 135 14.38 21.53 -1.49
CA LYS A 135 13.85 20.17 -1.54
C LYS A 135 14.66 19.31 -0.57
N THR A 136 14.31 19.27 0.72
CA THR A 136 14.95 18.29 1.62
C THR A 136 14.06 17.68 2.71
N ASP A 137 12.93 18.28 3.12
CA ASP A 137 12.19 17.72 4.27
C ASP A 137 10.95 16.90 3.90
N ALA A 138 10.36 17.10 2.71
CA ALA A 138 9.16 16.37 2.29
C ALA A 138 9.44 14.91 1.89
N SER A 139 10.69 14.56 1.52
CA SER A 139 11.01 13.20 1.07
C SER A 139 11.10 12.19 2.23
N ASP A 140 11.53 12.61 3.41
CA ASP A 140 11.76 11.70 4.53
C ASP A 140 10.46 11.26 5.23
N SER A 141 9.47 12.16 5.35
CA SER A 141 8.15 11.84 5.92
C SER A 141 7.36 10.89 5.03
N ASP A 142 7.35 11.12 3.71
CA ASP A 142 6.70 10.25 2.74
C ASP A 142 7.35 8.87 2.70
N GLN A 143 8.68 8.81 2.75
CA GLN A 143 9.41 7.54 2.80
C GLN A 143 9.12 6.77 4.09
N LYS A 144 9.03 7.47 5.24
CA LYS A 144 8.70 6.88 6.55
C LYS A 144 7.30 6.26 6.53
N ASN A 145 6.31 6.97 6.01
CA ASN A 145 4.93 6.46 5.87
C ASN A 145 4.87 5.23 4.95
N ILE A 146 5.60 5.25 3.82
CA ILE A 146 5.68 4.09 2.92
C ILE A 146 6.28 2.88 3.64
N ASN A 147 7.33 3.09 4.43
CA ASN A 147 7.99 2.02 5.17
C ASN A 147 7.10 1.45 6.30
N ASP A 148 6.31 2.32 6.93
CA ASP A 148 5.37 1.90 7.96
C ASP A 148 4.20 1.08 7.38
N TYR A 149 3.72 1.41 6.18
CA TYR A 149 2.63 0.70 5.49
C TYR A 149 3.09 -0.55 4.71
N CYS A 150 4.22 -0.48 4.00
CA CYS A 150 4.63 -1.51 3.05
C CYS A 150 5.81 -2.35 3.56
N GLY A 151 6.50 -1.91 4.62
CA GLY A 151 7.68 -2.59 5.15
C GLY A 151 8.86 -2.64 4.17
N HIS A 152 9.86 -3.44 4.53
CA HIS A 152 11.13 -3.55 3.81
C HIS A 152 11.41 -4.95 3.29
N LEU A 153 10.42 -5.86 3.35
CA LEU A 153 10.61 -7.23 2.93
C LEU A 153 10.97 -7.24 1.43
N PRO A 154 12.11 -7.87 1.04
CA PRO A 154 12.41 -8.06 -0.37
C PRO A 154 11.49 -9.13 -0.95
N ASP A 155 11.31 -9.11 -2.27
CA ASP A 155 10.50 -10.10 -2.96
C ASP A 155 11.02 -11.52 -2.69
N GLN A 156 10.10 -12.44 -2.46
CA GLN A 156 10.39 -13.84 -2.15
C GLN A 156 9.91 -14.74 -3.27
N ASP A 157 10.59 -15.87 -3.48
CA ASP A 157 10.03 -16.90 -4.34
C ASP A 157 8.81 -17.53 -3.63
N LEU A 158 7.62 -17.34 -4.21
CA LEU A 158 6.38 -17.86 -3.65
C LEU A 158 6.22 -19.36 -3.90
N SER A 159 7.01 -19.95 -4.81
CA SER A 159 7.04 -21.39 -5.07
C SER A 159 7.81 -22.16 -3.99
N GLU A 160 8.77 -21.50 -3.33
CA GLU A 160 9.52 -22.08 -2.23
C GLU A 160 8.76 -22.00 -0.89
N PRO A 161 8.69 -23.08 -0.11
CA PRO A 161 8.05 -23.06 1.20
C PRO A 161 8.67 -22.05 2.19
N SER A 162 9.99 -21.83 2.10
CA SER A 162 10.74 -20.84 2.90
C SER A 162 10.31 -19.41 2.59
N GLY A 163 10.27 -19.04 1.30
CA GLY A 163 9.82 -17.73 0.83
C GLY A 163 8.37 -17.46 1.21
N LEU A 164 7.49 -18.47 1.04
CA LEU A 164 6.09 -18.37 1.41
C LEU A 164 5.90 -18.11 2.92
N ARG A 165 6.67 -18.78 3.79
CA ARG A 165 6.62 -18.56 5.25
C ARG A 165 7.06 -17.16 5.66
N ARG A 166 7.97 -16.52 4.91
CA ARG A 166 8.44 -15.14 5.21
C ARG A 166 7.41 -14.08 4.83
N VAL A 167 6.67 -14.33 3.76
CA VAL A 167 5.62 -13.43 3.27
C VAL A 167 4.33 -13.61 4.05
N ARG A 168 4.07 -14.81 4.59
CA ARG A 168 2.88 -15.07 5.39
C ARG A 168 3.01 -14.60 6.83
N PHE A 169 1.89 -14.17 7.41
CA PHE A 169 1.79 -13.92 8.83
C PHE A 169 0.44 -14.37 9.39
N ASN A 170 0.44 -14.74 10.66
CA ASN A 170 -0.76 -15.07 11.41
C ASN A 170 -1.43 -13.77 11.89
N MET A 171 -2.74 -13.64 11.65
CA MET A 171 -3.54 -12.46 11.98
C MET A 171 -4.29 -12.61 13.31
N ASP A 172 -4.42 -13.83 13.85
CA ASP A 172 -5.29 -14.14 14.99
C ASP A 172 -4.91 -13.37 16.26
N SER A 173 -3.62 -13.10 16.44
CA SER A 173 -3.09 -12.31 17.56
C SER A 173 -2.94 -10.82 17.26
N SER A 174 -3.58 -10.29 16.22
CA SER A 174 -3.48 -8.88 15.82
C SER A 174 -4.73 -8.08 16.20
N LEU A 175 -4.61 -6.76 16.22
CA LEU A 175 -5.75 -5.87 16.49
C LEU A 175 -6.76 -5.84 15.34
N LEU A 176 -6.31 -5.97 14.08
CA LEU A 176 -7.16 -5.80 12.90
C LEU A 176 -8.43 -6.68 12.90
N PRO A 177 -8.38 -8.00 13.17
CA PRO A 177 -9.60 -8.83 13.24
C PRO A 177 -10.63 -8.35 14.23
N TRP A 178 -10.21 -7.84 15.39
CA TRP A 178 -11.11 -7.33 16.41
C TRP A 178 -11.83 -6.06 15.95
N VAL A 179 -11.13 -5.18 15.23
CA VAL A 179 -11.73 -3.97 14.65
C VAL A 179 -12.68 -4.33 13.51
N VAL A 180 -12.31 -5.27 12.62
CA VAL A 180 -13.21 -5.80 11.58
C VAL A 180 -14.46 -6.42 12.22
N LEU A 181 -14.28 -7.18 13.30
CA LEU A 181 -15.38 -7.81 14.03
C LEU A 181 -16.27 -6.76 14.73
N ALA A 182 -15.69 -5.70 15.30
CA ALA A 182 -16.45 -4.59 15.89
C ALA A 182 -17.38 -3.94 14.86
N VAL A 183 -16.87 -3.64 13.66
CA VAL A 183 -17.65 -3.08 12.55
C VAL A 183 -18.74 -4.05 12.13
N LYS A 184 -18.40 -5.33 11.90
CA LYS A 184 -19.37 -6.34 11.45
C LYS A 184 -20.50 -6.51 12.47
N THR A 185 -20.15 -6.70 13.74
CA THR A 185 -21.12 -6.88 14.82
C THR A 185 -21.97 -5.63 15.02
N GLY A 186 -21.36 -4.44 15.06
CA GLY A 186 -22.11 -3.19 15.25
C GLY A 186 -23.03 -2.86 14.06
N ARG A 187 -22.62 -3.13 12.82
CA ARG A 187 -23.49 -2.95 11.64
C ARG A 187 -24.70 -3.88 11.69
N GLN A 188 -24.53 -5.10 12.19
CA GLN A 188 -25.57 -6.13 12.31
C GLN A 188 -26.50 -5.89 13.51
N SER A 189 -25.96 -5.58 14.68
CA SER A 189 -26.72 -5.39 15.92
C SER A 189 -27.28 -3.97 16.08
N LYS A 190 -26.76 -3.00 15.33
CA LYS A 190 -27.03 -1.56 15.49
C LYS A 190 -26.68 -1.02 16.88
N GLN A 191 -25.77 -1.69 17.60
CA GLN A 191 -25.27 -1.26 18.90
C GLN A 191 -23.78 -0.94 18.83
N ALA A 192 -23.34 0.07 19.59
CA ALA A 192 -21.93 0.43 19.64
C ALA A 192 -21.08 -0.69 20.23
N GLN A 193 -19.89 -0.88 19.67
CA GLN A 193 -18.97 -1.96 20.06
C GLN A 193 -17.63 -1.36 20.46
N GLN A 194 -17.20 -1.60 21.69
CA GLN A 194 -15.90 -1.20 22.20
C GLN A 194 -14.91 -2.36 22.07
N VAL A 195 -13.73 -2.07 21.52
CA VAL A 195 -12.57 -2.96 21.59
C VAL A 195 -11.85 -2.68 22.90
N SER A 196 -11.97 -3.60 23.85
CA SER A 196 -11.36 -3.51 25.18
C SER A 196 -10.00 -4.20 25.22
N GLY A 197 -9.13 -3.81 26.16
CA GLY A 197 -7.76 -4.33 26.29
C GLY A 197 -6.68 -3.45 25.67
N LEU A 198 -7.07 -2.31 25.10
CA LEU A 198 -6.15 -1.29 24.59
C LEU A 198 -5.85 -0.25 25.68
N PRO A 199 -4.67 0.41 25.65
CA PRO A 199 -4.31 1.49 26.56
C PRO A 199 -5.11 2.79 26.35
N GLY A 200 -6.06 2.80 25.41
CA GLY A 200 -6.96 3.92 25.13
C GLY A 200 -8.32 3.43 24.65
N VAL A 201 -9.18 4.36 24.25
CA VAL A 201 -10.57 4.05 23.88
C VAL A 201 -10.69 3.87 22.36
N LEU A 202 -11.29 2.74 21.96
CA LEU A 202 -11.65 2.47 20.57
C LEU A 202 -13.07 1.90 20.50
N ILE A 203 -14.02 2.74 20.07
CA ILE A 203 -15.45 2.40 20.04
C ILE A 203 -15.98 2.59 18.64
N TYR A 204 -16.58 1.55 18.06
CA TYR A 204 -17.33 1.64 16.81
C TYR A 204 -18.76 2.13 17.07
N LEU A 205 -19.16 3.18 16.35
CA LEU A 205 -20.47 3.83 16.43
C LEU A 205 -21.25 3.56 15.13
N PRO A 206 -22.26 2.67 15.15
CA PRO A 206 -22.97 2.23 13.95
C PRO A 206 -23.91 3.27 13.34
N GLU A 207 -24.30 4.31 14.08
CA GLU A 207 -25.20 5.37 13.60
C GLU A 207 -24.54 6.26 12.54
N ILE A 208 -23.26 6.59 12.76
CA ILE A 208 -22.46 7.45 11.88
C ILE A 208 -21.42 6.67 11.07
N ASP A 209 -21.31 5.35 11.28
CA ASP A 209 -20.31 4.46 10.69
C ASP A 209 -18.86 4.93 10.90
N CYS A 210 -18.58 5.41 12.11
CA CYS A 210 -17.27 5.91 12.54
C CYS A 210 -16.79 5.20 13.80
N PHE A 211 -15.49 5.28 14.06
CA PHE A 211 -14.91 5.00 15.36
C PHE A 211 -14.67 6.29 16.13
N TYR A 212 -15.02 6.29 17.41
CA TYR A 212 -14.38 7.18 18.37
C TYR A 212 -13.05 6.55 18.78
N CYS A 213 -11.94 7.26 18.53
CA CYS A 213 -10.59 6.77 18.76
C CYS A 213 -9.78 7.80 19.56
N ASP A 214 -9.38 7.44 20.77
CA ASP A 214 -8.49 8.24 21.63
C ASP A 214 -7.03 7.76 21.59
N LEU A 215 -6.69 6.95 20.58
CA LEU A 215 -5.32 6.52 20.32
C LEU A 215 -4.66 7.52 19.38
N ASP A 216 -3.49 8.04 19.75
CA ASP A 216 -2.67 8.83 18.85
C ASP A 216 -2.06 7.96 17.73
N ALA A 217 -1.42 8.60 16.74
CA ALA A 217 -0.90 7.89 15.57
C ALA A 217 0.21 6.88 15.92
N ASP A 218 1.08 7.21 16.87
CA ASP A 218 2.22 6.37 17.27
C ASP A 218 1.77 5.17 18.11
N LEU A 219 0.79 5.38 19.00
CA LEU A 219 0.17 4.31 19.77
C LEU A 219 -0.64 3.40 18.86
N LEU A 220 -1.44 3.93 17.93
CA LEU A 220 -2.14 3.12 16.93
C LEU A 220 -1.16 2.28 16.12
N LEU A 221 -0.02 2.86 15.72
CA LEU A 221 1.07 2.15 15.04
C LEU A 221 1.65 1.02 15.89
N HIS A 222 1.88 1.28 17.17
CA HIS A 222 2.38 0.30 18.12
C HIS A 222 1.38 -0.85 18.30
N MET A 223 0.10 -0.54 18.54
CA MET A 223 -0.97 -1.52 18.72
C MET A 223 -1.23 -2.34 17.45
N ALA A 224 -1.10 -1.75 16.26
CA ALA A 224 -1.22 -2.45 14.99
C ALA A 224 -0.15 -3.54 14.79
N ARG A 225 1.01 -3.38 15.44
CA ARG A 225 2.19 -4.27 15.36
C ARG A 225 2.31 -5.21 16.54
N ALA A 226 1.63 -4.91 17.65
CA ALA A 226 1.60 -5.73 18.83
C ALA A 226 0.97 -7.10 18.54
N ARG A 227 1.38 -8.09 19.33
CA ARG A 227 0.75 -9.41 19.36
C ARG A 227 0.03 -9.53 20.68
N PHE A 228 -1.27 -9.74 20.60
CA PHE A 228 -2.12 -9.91 21.77
C PHE A 228 -2.24 -11.39 22.11
N GLY A 229 -2.13 -11.69 23.40
CA GLY A 229 -2.44 -12.99 23.96
C GLY A 229 -3.93 -13.32 23.87
N LEU A 230 -4.26 -14.54 24.32
CA LEU A 230 -5.66 -14.94 24.50
C LEU A 230 -6.30 -14.07 25.59
N ASP A 231 -7.55 -13.65 25.36
CA ASP A 231 -8.36 -12.82 26.27
C ASP A 231 -7.80 -11.42 26.61
N GLU A 232 -6.69 -11.01 25.97
CA GLU A 232 -6.17 -9.65 26.13
C GLU A 232 -7.04 -8.62 25.41
N LEU A 233 -7.60 -9.00 24.26
CA LEU A 233 -8.57 -8.19 23.51
C LEU A 233 -9.93 -8.88 23.51
N PHE A 234 -10.98 -8.10 23.70
CA PHE A 234 -12.34 -8.58 23.61
C PHE A 234 -13.29 -7.46 23.18
N LEU A 235 -14.46 -7.84 22.68
CA LEU A 235 -15.52 -6.90 22.32
C LEU A 235 -16.55 -6.81 23.43
N SER A 236 -16.90 -5.58 23.79
CA SER A 236 -17.98 -5.28 24.71
C SER A 236 -18.99 -4.36 24.02
N THR A 237 -20.27 -4.71 24.13
CA THR A 237 -21.35 -3.84 23.68
C THR A 237 -21.52 -2.68 24.66
N LEU A 238 -21.71 -1.48 24.13
CA LEU A 238 -21.85 -0.24 24.90
C LEU A 238 -23.06 0.56 24.40
N GLU A 239 -23.76 1.22 25.30
CA GLU A 239 -24.66 2.31 24.94
C GLU A 239 -23.86 3.62 24.87
N PRO A 240 -23.73 4.25 23.70
CA PRO A 240 -22.93 5.45 23.55
C PRO A 240 -23.55 6.61 24.33
N SER A 241 -22.74 7.35 25.09
CA SER A 241 -23.20 8.55 25.76
C SER A 241 -23.32 9.72 24.77
N VAL A 242 -24.25 10.65 25.02
CA VAL A 242 -24.47 11.82 24.15
C VAL A 242 -23.18 12.64 23.90
N PRO A 243 -22.32 12.91 24.91
CA PRO A 243 -21.08 13.65 24.66
C PRO A 243 -20.12 12.96 23.69
N LEU A 244 -20.11 11.61 23.68
CA LEU A 244 -19.27 10.83 22.77
C LEU A 244 -19.71 11.01 21.31
N LEU A 245 -21.02 11.07 21.08
CA LEU A 245 -21.61 11.27 19.76
C LEU A 245 -21.35 12.69 19.22
N GLU A 246 -21.30 13.69 20.11
CA GLU A 246 -21.07 15.09 19.75
C GLU A 246 -19.59 15.44 19.51
N GLU A 247 -18.64 14.69 20.06
CA GLU A 247 -17.20 14.96 19.90
C GLU A 247 -16.65 14.48 18.54
N THR A 248 -16.82 15.29 17.51
CA THR A 248 -16.43 14.94 16.14
C THR A 248 -14.93 14.94 15.86
N SER A 249 -14.11 15.57 16.70
CA SER A 249 -12.66 15.70 16.49
C SER A 249 -11.89 14.38 16.56
N ARG A 250 -12.42 13.41 17.30
CA ARG A 250 -11.84 12.07 17.46
C ARG A 250 -12.55 10.99 16.64
N HIS A 251 -13.50 11.39 15.81
CA HIS A 251 -14.19 10.46 14.92
C HIS A 251 -13.36 10.16 13.66
N ILE A 252 -13.16 8.87 13.41
CA ILE A 252 -12.50 8.37 12.20
C ILE A 252 -13.49 7.47 11.47
N ILE A 253 -13.69 7.68 10.18
CA ILE A 253 -14.60 6.84 9.38
C ILE A 253 -14.16 5.38 9.46
N ALA A 254 -15.09 4.45 9.66
CA ALA A 254 -14.78 3.05 9.90
C ALA A 254 -13.91 2.43 8.81
N ASP A 255 -14.29 2.66 7.56
CA ASP A 255 -13.54 2.16 6.41
C ASP A 255 -12.12 2.76 6.36
N GLN A 256 -11.93 4.04 6.73
CA GLN A 256 -10.60 4.68 6.77
C GLN A 256 -9.71 4.05 7.84
N LEU A 257 -10.25 3.83 9.05
CA LEU A 257 -9.49 3.22 10.13
C LEU A 257 -9.11 1.77 9.79
N LEU A 258 -10.05 1.00 9.25
CA LEU A 258 -9.80 -0.37 8.79
C LEU A 258 -8.70 -0.42 7.73
N TRP A 259 -8.78 0.46 6.72
CA TRP A 259 -7.76 0.58 5.69
C TRP A 259 -6.39 0.87 6.31
N LYS A 260 -6.28 1.93 7.11
CA LYS A 260 -5.03 2.34 7.75
C LYS A 260 -4.45 1.25 8.64
N LEU A 261 -5.28 0.64 9.49
CA LEU A 261 -4.86 -0.42 10.39
C LEU A 261 -4.37 -1.66 9.61
N ALA A 262 -5.05 -2.02 8.52
CA ALA A 262 -4.64 -3.11 7.65
C ALA A 262 -3.28 -2.86 6.96
N LEU A 263 -3.01 -1.62 6.53
CA LEU A 263 -1.69 -1.23 6.03
C LEU A 263 -0.62 -1.44 7.11
N LEU A 264 -0.86 -0.90 8.31
CA LEU A 264 0.08 -0.92 9.44
C LEU A 264 0.36 -2.33 9.98
N THR A 265 -0.64 -3.22 9.96
CA THR A 265 -0.50 -4.61 10.40
C THR A 265 0.19 -5.48 9.34
N SER A 266 -0.18 -5.34 8.07
CA SER A 266 0.36 -6.20 6.99
C SER A 266 1.83 -5.94 6.70
N ARG A 267 2.25 -4.67 6.56
CA ARG A 267 3.64 -4.28 6.25
C ARG A 267 4.26 -5.05 5.08
N GLY A 268 3.49 -5.27 4.02
CA GLY A 268 3.94 -5.97 2.83
C GLY A 268 3.89 -7.49 2.92
N ARG A 269 3.26 -8.03 3.96
CA ARG A 269 3.01 -9.46 4.16
C ARG A 269 1.54 -9.77 3.90
N ILE A 270 1.26 -11.06 3.68
CA ILE A 270 -0.09 -11.55 3.44
C ILE A 270 -0.58 -12.44 4.60
N PRO A 271 -1.83 -12.32 5.06
CA PRO A 271 -2.39 -13.19 6.07
C PRO A 271 -2.46 -14.63 5.56
N GLU A 272 -2.32 -15.59 6.46
CA GLU A 272 -2.48 -17.02 6.13
C GLU A 272 -3.88 -17.37 5.61
N THR A 273 -4.88 -16.55 5.94
CA THR A 273 -6.27 -16.70 5.51
C THR A 273 -6.51 -16.36 4.04
N ILE A 274 -5.61 -15.61 3.40
CA ILE A 274 -5.77 -15.21 1.98
C ILE A 274 -5.05 -16.21 1.07
N ASP A 275 -5.82 -16.78 0.14
CA ASP A 275 -5.28 -17.66 -0.91
C ASP A 275 -4.65 -16.85 -2.06
N LEU A 276 -3.37 -17.11 -2.32
CA LEU A 276 -2.59 -16.49 -3.39
C LEU A 276 -3.00 -16.92 -4.81
N HIS A 277 -3.72 -18.03 -4.93
CA HIS A 277 -4.18 -18.59 -6.19
C HIS A 277 -5.62 -18.25 -6.52
N LYS A 278 -6.44 -17.91 -5.52
CA LYS A 278 -7.85 -17.58 -5.71
C LYS A 278 -7.99 -16.22 -6.42
N PRO A 279 -8.64 -16.15 -7.59
CA PRO A 279 -8.87 -14.89 -8.28
C PRO A 279 -9.93 -14.04 -7.58
N VAL A 280 -9.59 -12.78 -7.31
CA VAL A 280 -10.48 -11.78 -6.69
C VAL A 280 -10.63 -10.57 -7.61
N GLN A 281 -11.73 -9.83 -7.44
CA GLN A 281 -12.02 -8.60 -8.19
C GLN A 281 -12.59 -7.56 -7.23
N LEU A 282 -12.18 -6.31 -7.38
CA LEU A 282 -12.73 -5.20 -6.61
C LEU A 282 -14.16 -4.91 -7.07
N LEU A 283 -15.09 -4.80 -6.11
CA LEU A 283 -16.47 -4.35 -6.33
C LEU A 283 -16.54 -2.84 -6.60
N ARG A 284 -15.61 -2.08 -6.03
CA ARG A 284 -15.48 -0.63 -6.17
C ARG A 284 -14.02 -0.20 -6.06
N LYS A 285 -13.67 0.92 -6.69
CA LYS A 285 -12.32 1.51 -6.56
C LYS A 285 -12.23 2.29 -5.23
N PRO A 286 -11.13 2.14 -4.47
CA PRO A 286 -10.86 3.00 -3.32
C PRO A 286 -10.73 4.47 -3.74
N ASP A 287 -11.32 5.36 -2.95
CA ASP A 287 -11.13 6.79 -3.09
C ASP A 287 -9.86 7.23 -2.34
N PHE A 288 -8.80 7.52 -3.10
CA PHE A 288 -7.51 7.94 -2.55
C PHE A 288 -7.46 9.41 -2.12
N THR A 289 -8.56 10.17 -2.19
CA THR A 289 -8.66 11.42 -1.41
C THR A 289 -8.99 11.16 0.05
N VAL A 290 -9.50 9.97 0.34
CA VAL A 290 -9.97 9.54 1.66
C VAL A 290 -9.02 8.50 2.27
N PHE A 291 -8.57 7.53 1.47
CA PHE A 291 -7.69 6.46 1.93
C PHE A 291 -6.21 6.79 1.78
N ASP A 292 -5.42 6.33 2.75
CA ASP A 292 -3.96 6.37 2.69
C ASP A 292 -3.43 5.69 1.42
N LEU A 293 -2.60 6.43 0.68
CA LEU A 293 -2.03 5.99 -0.59
C LEU A 293 -0.78 5.15 -0.37
N THR A 294 -0.73 3.95 -0.97
CA THR A 294 0.48 3.15 -1.08
C THR A 294 1.09 3.23 -2.48
N PRO A 295 2.38 2.87 -2.64
CA PRO A 295 3.00 2.83 -3.97
C PRO A 295 2.20 1.96 -4.93
N HIS A 296 1.96 2.48 -6.14
CA HIS A 296 1.17 1.83 -7.19
C HIS A 296 -0.31 1.53 -6.85
N ALA A 297 -0.86 2.06 -5.75
CA ALA A 297 -2.23 1.76 -5.32
C ALA A 297 -3.29 2.07 -6.38
N ARG A 298 -3.15 3.18 -7.12
CA ARG A 298 -4.08 3.54 -8.21
C ARG A 298 -4.06 2.52 -9.35
N THR A 299 -2.88 2.07 -9.75
CA THR A 299 -2.71 1.07 -10.80
C THR A 299 -3.24 -0.30 -10.35
N LEU A 300 -2.97 -0.68 -9.10
CA LEU A 300 -3.50 -1.92 -8.50
C LEU A 300 -5.03 -1.88 -8.44
N ALA A 301 -5.61 -0.77 -7.98
CA ALA A 301 -7.05 -0.56 -7.93
C ALA A 301 -7.69 -0.64 -9.33
N GLU A 302 -7.10 0.01 -10.32
CA GLU A 302 -7.61 -0.01 -11.70
C GLU A 302 -7.63 -1.44 -12.27
N LEU A 303 -6.53 -2.17 -12.09
CA LEU A 303 -6.38 -3.50 -12.68
C LEU A 303 -7.26 -4.54 -11.98
N TRP A 304 -7.34 -4.56 -10.64
CA TRP A 304 -8.23 -5.46 -9.90
C TRP A 304 -9.70 -5.08 -10.03
N PHE A 305 -10.04 -3.84 -10.34
CA PHE A 305 -11.42 -3.47 -10.67
C PHE A 305 -11.79 -3.97 -12.07
N SER A 306 -10.88 -3.86 -13.03
CA SER A 306 -11.13 -4.23 -14.43
C SER A 306 -11.06 -5.74 -14.68
N LYS A 307 -10.25 -6.48 -13.93
CA LYS A 307 -10.00 -7.91 -14.15
C LYS A 307 -10.07 -8.69 -12.83
N ARG A 308 -10.64 -9.90 -12.89
CA ARG A 308 -10.56 -10.87 -11.80
C ARG A 308 -9.20 -11.56 -11.82
N LEU A 309 -8.31 -11.23 -10.89
CA LEU A 309 -6.93 -11.70 -10.84
C LEU A 309 -6.59 -12.24 -9.45
N SER A 310 -5.86 -13.35 -9.39
CA SER A 310 -5.26 -13.81 -8.14
C SER A 310 -4.08 -12.93 -7.76
N PRO A 311 -3.68 -12.90 -6.47
CA PRO A 311 -2.48 -12.18 -6.05
C PRO A 311 -1.22 -12.54 -6.86
N ARG A 312 -1.04 -13.82 -7.22
CA ARG A 312 0.08 -14.26 -8.09
C ARG A 312 -0.01 -13.71 -9.52
N GLN A 313 -1.20 -13.69 -10.09
CA GLN A 313 -1.41 -13.11 -11.42
C GLN A 313 -1.14 -11.60 -11.40
N MET A 314 -1.60 -10.91 -10.36
CA MET A 314 -1.36 -9.47 -10.18
C MET A 314 0.13 -9.13 -10.17
N LEU A 315 0.95 -9.92 -9.47
CA LEU A 315 2.41 -9.77 -9.46
C LEU A 315 3.04 -9.96 -10.83
N SER A 316 2.53 -10.92 -11.61
CA SER A 316 3.03 -11.23 -12.94
C SER A 316 2.69 -10.14 -13.97
N GLU A 317 1.54 -9.48 -13.81
CA GLU A 317 1.05 -8.44 -14.74
C GLU A 317 1.74 -7.08 -14.54
N LEU A 318 1.97 -6.66 -13.28
CA LEU A 318 2.47 -5.31 -12.98
C LEU A 318 3.98 -5.19 -12.79
N ALA A 319 4.69 -6.31 -12.55
CA ALA A 319 6.12 -6.31 -12.24
C ALA A 319 6.51 -5.31 -11.13
N VAL A 320 5.64 -5.14 -10.13
CA VAL A 320 5.87 -4.32 -8.94
C VAL A 320 6.31 -5.19 -7.75
N PRO A 321 7.03 -4.61 -6.76
CA PRO A 321 7.40 -5.34 -5.55
C PRO A 321 6.20 -5.99 -4.85
N GLN A 322 6.41 -7.21 -4.37
CA GLN A 322 5.37 -8.06 -3.79
C GLN A 322 4.66 -7.39 -2.62
N ARG A 323 5.43 -6.69 -1.79
CA ARG A 323 4.92 -5.96 -0.63
C ARG A 323 3.81 -4.95 -0.98
N TYR A 324 3.89 -4.28 -2.12
CA TYR A 324 2.88 -3.29 -2.50
C TYR A 324 1.56 -3.94 -2.88
N VAL A 325 1.62 -5.07 -3.60
CA VAL A 325 0.45 -5.87 -3.96
C VAL A 325 -0.20 -6.46 -2.70
N PHE A 326 0.58 -7.04 -1.79
CA PHE A 326 0.06 -7.66 -0.59
C PHE A 326 -0.53 -6.64 0.39
N THR A 327 0.16 -5.53 0.66
CA THR A 327 -0.38 -4.47 1.52
C THR A 327 -1.70 -3.92 0.97
N PHE A 328 -1.80 -3.64 -0.33
CA PHE A 328 -3.04 -3.18 -0.94
C PHE A 328 -4.16 -4.21 -0.83
N LEU A 329 -3.86 -5.48 -1.12
CA LEU A 329 -4.81 -6.59 -1.02
C LEU A 329 -5.41 -6.68 0.39
N VAL A 330 -4.56 -6.64 1.42
CA VAL A 330 -5.03 -6.75 2.81
C VAL A 330 -5.88 -5.56 3.22
N ALA A 331 -5.51 -4.34 2.79
CA ALA A 331 -6.31 -3.16 3.06
C ALA A 331 -7.68 -3.20 2.37
N ALA A 332 -7.73 -3.54 1.08
CA ALA A 332 -8.99 -3.67 0.36
C ALA A 332 -9.86 -4.83 0.88
N ASP A 333 -9.26 -5.94 1.31
CA ASP A 333 -9.97 -7.06 1.95
C ASP A 333 -10.58 -6.66 3.30
N ALA A 334 -9.82 -5.95 4.14
CA ALA A 334 -10.29 -5.52 5.47
C ALA A 334 -11.53 -4.62 5.41
N VAL A 335 -11.66 -3.79 4.37
CA VAL A 335 -12.83 -2.93 4.15
C VAL A 335 -13.94 -3.65 3.36
N GLY A 336 -13.72 -4.90 2.93
CA GLY A 336 -14.71 -5.71 2.22
C GLY A 336 -14.93 -5.28 0.77
N PHE A 337 -13.89 -4.80 0.09
CA PHE A 337 -14.00 -4.32 -1.30
C PHE A 337 -13.87 -5.44 -2.33
N PHE A 338 -13.39 -6.61 -1.95
CA PHE A 338 -13.33 -7.76 -2.85
C PHE A 338 -14.65 -8.52 -2.89
N ASN A 339 -14.99 -9.03 -4.07
CA ASN A 339 -16.10 -9.96 -4.23
C ASN A 339 -15.70 -11.34 -3.66
N PRO A 340 -16.51 -11.94 -2.76
CA PRO A 340 -16.23 -13.26 -2.16
C PRO A 340 -16.06 -14.41 -3.16
#